data_AF-A0A840RJ51-F1
#
_entry.id   AF-A0A840RJ51-F1
#
_cell.length_a   1.000
_cell.length_b   1.000
_cell.length_c   1.000
_cell.angle_alpha   90.00
_cell.angle_beta   90.00
_cell.angle_gamma   90.00
#
_symmetry.space_group_name_H-M   'P 1'
#
loop_
_entity.id
_entity.type
_entity.pdbx_description
1 polymer ?
#
loop_
_entity_poly.entity_id
_entity_poly.type
_entity_poly.pdbx_seq_one_letter_code
_entity_poly.pdbx_strand_id
1 'polypeptide(L)'
;MRLSSIASLGLAASLCVCFTSAAYAGAPQAAVDAYANMCVQMANDGHIGDVDLKGNPKLQTYCGCFGRKFADRAVTKTEPLKTKAEQQQAQKEEMEMRNSCRADNGLPPVPPKK
;
A
#
# COMPACT_ATOMS: atom_id res chain seq x y z
N MET A 1 -18.23 58.36 -23.50
CA MET A 1 -19.23 57.49 -24.15
C MET A 1 -18.51 56.31 -24.77
N ARG A 2 -19.10 55.12 -24.60
CA ARG A 2 -18.46 53.80 -24.72
C ARG A 2 -18.16 53.44 -26.18
N LEU A 3 -16.94 52.97 -26.47
CA LEU A 3 -16.65 52.24 -27.70
C LEU A 3 -16.84 50.74 -27.48
N SER A 4 -17.41 50.13 -28.50
CA SER A 4 -17.96 48.79 -28.58
C SER A 4 -16.91 47.69 -28.76
N SER A 5 -17.33 46.49 -28.37
CA SER A 5 -16.77 45.15 -28.55
C SER A 5 -16.08 44.85 -29.88
N ILE A 6 -14.95 44.14 -29.84
CA ILE A 6 -14.63 43.07 -30.81
C ILE A 6 -13.96 41.92 -30.06
N ALA A 7 -14.64 40.78 -30.05
CA ALA A 7 -14.11 39.48 -29.64
C ALA A 7 -13.11 38.99 -30.68
N SER A 8 -12.00 38.40 -30.25
CA SER A 8 -11.17 37.56 -31.11
C SER A 8 -10.68 36.38 -30.29
N LEU A 9 -11.24 35.22 -30.61
CA LEU A 9 -10.80 33.92 -30.18
C LEU A 9 -9.37 33.70 -30.69
N GLY A 10 -8.45 33.37 -29.78
CA GLY A 10 -7.09 32.96 -30.10
C GLY A 10 -6.73 31.74 -29.27
N LEU A 11 -7.24 30.58 -29.71
CA LEU A 11 -6.95 29.27 -29.15
C LEU A 11 -5.48 28.92 -29.48
N ALA A 12 -4.60 28.95 -28.49
CA ALA A 12 -3.26 28.36 -28.60
C ALA A 12 -3.01 27.49 -27.35
N ALA A 13 -3.68 26.34 -27.32
CA ALA A 13 -3.36 25.26 -26.40
C ALA A 13 -2.01 24.65 -26.82
N SER A 14 -0.93 25.16 -26.27
CA SER A 14 0.36 24.46 -26.27
C SER A 14 0.19 23.18 -25.46
N LEU A 15 -0.01 22.07 -26.19
CA LEU A 15 0.10 20.70 -25.70
C LEU A 15 1.53 20.48 -25.16
N CYS A 16 1.74 20.87 -23.91
CA CYS A 16 2.83 20.35 -23.11
C CYS A 16 2.45 18.91 -22.76
N VAL A 17 2.76 17.98 -23.66
CA VAL A 17 2.66 16.54 -23.39
C VAL A 17 3.80 16.19 -22.43
N CYS A 18 3.62 16.59 -21.17
CA CYS A 18 4.33 15.95 -20.08
C CYS A 18 3.94 14.49 -20.16
N PHE A 19 4.92 13.63 -20.40
CA PHE A 19 4.81 12.19 -20.21
C PHE A 19 4.30 11.96 -18.79
N THR A 20 2.99 11.89 -18.62
CA THR A 20 2.39 11.31 -17.44
C THR A 20 2.75 9.85 -17.52
N SER A 21 3.85 9.47 -16.87
CA SER A 21 4.05 8.10 -16.44
C SER A 21 2.71 7.66 -15.88
N ALA A 22 2.15 6.58 -16.44
CA ALA A 22 0.95 5.97 -15.89
C ALA A 22 1.23 5.74 -14.41
N ALA A 23 0.72 6.63 -13.56
CA ALA A 23 0.66 6.40 -12.15
C ALA A 23 -0.26 5.19 -12.05
N TYR A 24 0.32 4.01 -11.89
CA TYR A 24 -0.40 2.87 -11.39
C TYR A 24 -1.06 3.38 -10.12
N ALA A 25 -2.36 3.63 -10.19
CA ALA A 25 -3.12 4.07 -9.03
C ALA A 25 -3.05 2.88 -8.06
N GLY A 26 -2.13 2.99 -7.10
CA GLY A 26 -1.98 2.00 -6.03
C GLY A 26 -3.28 1.87 -5.25
N ALA A 27 -3.29 0.99 -4.25
CA ALA A 27 -4.48 0.78 -3.46
C ALA A 27 -5.00 2.11 -2.86
N PRO A 28 -6.33 2.28 -2.74
CA PRO A 28 -6.90 3.45 -2.09
C PRO A 28 -6.29 3.64 -0.70
N GLN A 29 -5.96 4.88 -0.33
CA GLN A 29 -5.33 5.16 0.98
C GLN A 29 -6.18 4.63 2.15
N ALA A 30 -7.50 4.68 2.04
CA ALA A 30 -8.40 4.10 3.04
C ALA A 30 -8.20 2.59 3.25
N ALA A 31 -7.88 1.84 2.19
CA ALA A 31 -7.57 0.41 2.30
C ALA A 31 -6.22 0.20 2.99
N VAL A 32 -5.21 0.99 2.62
CA VAL A 32 -3.89 0.98 3.27
C VAL A 32 -4.00 1.24 4.77
N ASP A 33 -4.75 2.27 5.15
CA ASP A 33 -4.95 2.65 6.55
C ASP A 33 -5.72 1.55 7.32
N ALA A 34 -6.74 0.96 6.70
CA ALA A 34 -7.49 -0.14 7.30
C ALA A 34 -6.59 -1.35 7.61
N TYR A 35 -5.75 -1.77 6.65
CA TYR A 35 -4.81 -2.87 6.87
C TYR A 35 -3.72 -2.52 7.89
N ALA A 36 -3.21 -1.29 7.87
CA ALA A 36 -2.22 -0.84 8.85
C ALA A 36 -2.79 -0.85 10.27
N ASN A 37 -4.00 -0.33 10.47
CA ASN A 37 -4.67 -0.33 11.76
C ASN A 37 -4.96 -1.74 12.27
N MET A 38 -5.44 -2.63 11.38
CA MET A 38 -5.64 -4.04 11.72
C MET A 38 -4.31 -4.71 12.13
N CYS A 39 -3.22 -4.46 11.40
CA CYS A 39 -1.90 -4.97 11.74
C CYS A 39 -1.46 -4.54 13.15
N VAL A 40 -1.64 -3.26 13.49
CA VAL A 40 -1.30 -2.74 14.83
C VAL A 40 -2.15 -3.41 15.91
N GLN A 41 -3.46 -3.55 15.68
CA GLN A 41 -4.37 -4.19 16.64
C GLN A 41 -4.00 -5.66 16.87
N MET A 42 -3.78 -6.43 15.80
CA MET A 42 -3.45 -7.86 15.91
C MET A 42 -2.12 -8.10 16.64
N ALA A 43 -1.12 -7.23 16.42
CA ALA A 43 0.15 -7.28 17.14
C ALA A 43 -0.04 -6.97 18.65
N ASN A 44 -0.89 -6.00 18.99
CA ASN A 44 -1.15 -5.60 20.37
C ASN A 44 -2.02 -6.61 21.13
N ASP A 45 -3.00 -7.21 20.46
CA ASP A 45 -3.92 -8.19 21.05
C ASP A 45 -3.29 -9.60 21.15
N GLY A 46 -2.15 -9.82 20.47
CA GLY A 46 -1.36 -11.05 20.64
C GLY A 46 -1.92 -12.28 19.92
N HIS A 47 -2.90 -12.10 19.04
CA HIS A 47 -3.61 -13.22 18.42
C HIS A 47 -2.90 -13.79 17.19
N ILE A 48 -2.40 -12.96 16.27
CA ILE A 48 -1.85 -13.45 15.00
C ILE A 48 -0.79 -12.49 14.44
N GLY A 49 0.43 -13.00 14.25
CA GLY A 49 1.51 -12.33 13.50
C GLY A 49 2.05 -11.07 14.18
N ASP A 50 3.35 -10.82 14.05
CA ASP A 50 4.01 -9.59 14.54
C ASP A 50 3.82 -9.25 16.03
N VAL A 51 3.38 -10.21 16.85
CA VAL A 51 3.22 -10.05 18.30
C VAL A 51 4.53 -9.73 19.00
N ASP A 52 5.67 -10.11 18.39
CA ASP A 52 7.02 -9.75 18.83
C ASP A 52 7.30 -8.24 18.72
N LEU A 53 6.48 -7.50 17.96
CA LEU A 53 6.55 -6.04 17.83
C LEU A 53 5.60 -5.30 18.77
N LYS A 54 4.88 -5.99 19.66
CA LYS A 54 4.00 -5.34 20.64
C LYS A 54 4.76 -4.30 21.47
N GLY A 55 4.24 -3.07 21.51
CA GLY A 55 4.87 -1.94 22.22
C GLY A 55 6.13 -1.39 21.54
N ASN A 56 6.54 -1.90 20.38
CA ASN A 56 7.68 -1.37 19.65
C ASN A 56 7.29 -0.01 19.01
N PRO A 57 8.08 1.07 19.18
CA PRO A 57 7.76 2.38 18.63
C PRO A 57 7.71 2.40 17.09
N LYS A 58 8.31 1.41 16.41
CA LYS A 58 8.28 1.29 14.96
C LYS A 58 7.09 0.48 14.44
N LEU A 59 6.24 -0.07 15.32
CA LEU A 59 5.11 -0.91 14.94
C LEU A 59 4.18 -0.18 13.95
N GLN A 60 3.87 1.08 14.20
CA GLN A 60 2.96 1.85 13.33
C GLN A 60 3.57 2.10 11.95
N THR A 61 4.86 2.47 11.88
CA THR A 61 5.57 2.66 10.60
C THR A 61 5.70 1.36 9.83
N TYR A 62 6.03 0.26 10.51
CA TYR A 62 6.07 -1.08 9.94
C TYR A 62 4.71 -1.49 9.38
N CYS A 63 3.63 -1.35 10.17
CA CYS A 63 2.28 -1.70 9.73
C CYS A 63 1.78 -0.82 8.59
N GLY A 64 2.22 0.44 8.51
CA GLY A 64 1.97 1.30 7.35
C GLY A 64 2.65 0.79 6.08
N CYS A 65 3.90 0.36 6.17
CA CYS A 65 4.61 -0.28 5.06
C CYS A 65 3.91 -1.58 4.62
N PHE A 66 3.60 -2.45 5.58
CA PHE A 66 2.97 -3.74 5.30
C PHE A 66 1.56 -3.55 4.74
N GLY A 67 0.75 -2.67 5.35
CA GLY A 67 -0.60 -2.35 4.90
C GLY A 67 -0.64 -1.84 3.47
N ARG A 68 0.35 -1.02 3.06
CA ARG A 68 0.47 -0.55 1.66
C ARG A 68 0.71 -1.70 0.70
N LYS A 69 1.78 -2.50 0.94
CA LYS A 69 2.11 -3.63 0.06
C LYS A 69 0.99 -4.66 -0.01
N PHE A 70 0.34 -4.93 1.11
CA PHE A 70 -0.77 -5.88 1.18
C PHE A 70 -2.01 -5.35 0.43
N ALA A 71 -2.34 -4.08 0.57
CA ALA A 71 -3.43 -3.45 -0.16
C ALA A 71 -3.17 -3.44 -1.68
N ASP A 72 -1.94 -3.09 -2.10
CA ASP A 72 -1.54 -3.12 -3.51
C ASP A 72 -1.65 -4.54 -4.09
N ARG A 73 -1.27 -5.56 -3.31
CA ARG A 73 -1.47 -6.96 -3.67
C ARG A 73 -2.95 -7.32 -3.78
N ALA A 74 -3.79 -6.86 -2.85
CA ALA A 74 -5.23 -7.15 -2.86
C ALA A 74 -5.94 -6.56 -4.10
N VAL A 75 -5.53 -5.36 -4.54
CA VAL A 75 -6.06 -4.74 -5.77
C VAL A 75 -5.60 -5.48 -7.02
N THR A 76 -4.39 -6.05 -7.02
CA THR A 76 -3.84 -6.77 -8.18
C THR A 76 -4.24 -8.24 -8.24
N LYS A 77 -4.58 -8.85 -7.10
CA LYS A 77 -4.97 -10.26 -6.98
C LYS A 77 -6.36 -10.39 -6.35
N THR A 78 -7.39 -10.09 -7.15
CA THR A 78 -8.81 -10.15 -6.75
C THR A 78 -9.43 -11.55 -6.85
N GLU A 79 -8.78 -12.48 -7.56
CA GLU A 79 -9.24 -13.86 -7.68
C GLU A 79 -9.08 -14.61 -6.34
N PRO A 80 -10.10 -15.37 -5.90
CA PRO A 80 -9.96 -16.20 -4.71
C PRO A 80 -8.89 -17.28 -4.92
N LEU A 81 -8.14 -17.60 -3.87
CA LEU A 81 -7.12 -18.65 -3.88
C LEU A 81 -7.82 -20.02 -3.89
N LYS A 82 -7.74 -20.76 -4.99
CA LYS A 82 -8.52 -21.99 -5.22
C LYS A 82 -7.75 -23.25 -4.81
N THR A 83 -6.43 -23.20 -4.86
CA THR A 83 -5.55 -24.35 -4.62
C THR A 83 -4.65 -24.15 -3.39
N LYS A 84 -4.21 -25.27 -2.79
CA LYS A 84 -3.22 -25.24 -1.71
C LYS A 84 -1.91 -24.57 -2.13
N ALA A 85 -1.48 -24.76 -3.38
CA ALA A 85 -0.27 -24.15 -3.91
C ALA A 85 -0.39 -22.62 -3.98
N GLU A 86 -1.54 -22.10 -4.44
CA GLU A 86 -1.80 -20.65 -4.44
C GLU A 86 -1.85 -20.07 -3.02
N GLN A 87 -2.43 -20.80 -2.07
CA GLN A 87 -2.44 -20.40 -0.66
C GLN A 87 -1.04 -20.37 -0.06
N GLN A 88 -0.19 -21.35 -0.35
CA GLN A 88 1.21 -21.38 0.10
C GLN A 88 2.02 -20.26 -0.53
N GLN A 89 1.84 -20.01 -1.82
CA GLN A 89 2.49 -18.91 -2.53
C GLN A 89 2.05 -17.55 -1.95
N ALA A 90 0.76 -17.37 -1.67
CA ALA A 90 0.26 -16.17 -1.01
C ALA A 90 0.88 -15.95 0.38
N GLN A 91 1.02 -17.01 1.18
CA GLN A 91 1.69 -16.93 2.49
C GLN A 91 3.18 -16.59 2.35
N LYS A 92 3.86 -17.14 1.34
CA LYS A 92 5.26 -16.82 1.06
C LYS A 92 5.43 -15.34 0.68
N GLU A 93 4.60 -14.84 -0.24
CA GLU A 93 4.56 -13.43 -0.61
C GLU A 93 4.28 -12.54 0.59
N GLU A 94 3.36 -12.93 1.47
CA GLU A 94 3.07 -12.20 2.70
C GLU A 94 4.28 -12.14 3.64
N MET A 95 4.98 -13.26 3.83
CA MET A 95 6.20 -13.30 4.63
C MET A 95 7.33 -12.45 4.03
N GLU A 96 7.47 -12.43 2.70
CA GLU A 96 8.42 -11.57 1.99
C GLU A 96 8.08 -10.09 2.19
N MET A 97 6.79 -9.72 2.10
CA MET A 97 6.34 -8.34 2.38
C MET A 97 6.62 -7.93 3.83
N ARG A 98 6.32 -8.80 4.81
CA ARG A 98 6.61 -8.54 6.24
C ARG A 98 8.11 -8.34 6.47
N ASN A 99 8.94 -9.24 5.94
CA ASN A 99 10.39 -9.15 6.12
C ASN A 99 11.02 -7.95 5.41
N SER A 100 10.53 -7.58 4.23
CA SER A 100 10.94 -6.34 3.55
C SER A 100 10.62 -5.12 4.41
N CYS A 101 9.40 -5.01 4.93
CA CYS A 101 9.03 -3.88 5.78
C CYS A 101 9.77 -3.86 7.12
N ARG A 102 10.08 -5.03 7.70
CA ARG A 102 10.92 -5.13 8.89
C ARG A 102 12.34 -4.64 8.61
N ALA A 103 12.95 -5.06 7.50
CA ALA A 103 14.26 -4.60 7.07
C ALA A 103 14.32 -3.08 6.88
N ASP A 104 13.33 -2.49 6.18
CA ASP A 104 13.24 -1.05 5.95
C ASP A 104 13.11 -0.24 7.25
N ASN A 105 12.58 -0.87 8.31
CA ASN A 105 12.45 -0.26 9.63
C ASN A 105 13.56 -0.69 10.61
N GLY A 106 14.57 -1.46 10.17
CA GLY A 106 15.62 -1.98 11.05
C GLY A 106 15.07 -2.85 12.19
N LEU A 107 14.05 -3.66 11.90
CA LEU A 107 13.46 -4.66 12.77
C LEU A 107 13.99 -6.05 12.39
N PRO A 108 14.07 -6.99 13.36
CA PRO A 108 14.44 -8.37 13.07
C PRO A 108 13.43 -9.03 12.12
N PRO A 109 13.85 -10.02 11.32
CA PRO A 109 12.93 -10.78 10.48
C PRO A 109 11.85 -11.48 11.34
N VAL A 110 10.72 -11.79 10.72
CA VAL A 110 9.62 -12.51 11.39
C VAL A 110 10.17 -13.80 12.01
N PRO A 111 9.91 -14.07 13.30
CA PRO A 111 10.36 -15.30 13.95
C PRO A 111 9.82 -16.55 13.23
N PRO A 112 10.59 -17.65 13.17
CA PRO A 112 10.07 -18.90 12.64
C PRO A 112 8.85 -19.34 13.46
N LYS A 113 7.82 -19.83 12.77
CA LYS A 113 6.67 -20.47 13.43
C LYS A 113 7.21 -21.68 14.21
N LYS A 114 6.96 -21.72 15.51
CA LYS A 114 7.22 -22.90 16.35
C LYS A 114 6.21 -23.98 16.06
#